data_AF-A0A1M4W014-F1
#
_entry.id   AF-A0A1M4W014-F1
#
_cell.length_a   1.000
_cell.length_b   1.000
_cell.length_c   1.000
_cell.angle_alpha   90.00
_cell.angle_beta   90.00
_cell.angle_gamma   90.00
#
_symmetry.space_group_name_H-M   'P 1'
#
loop_
_entity.id
_entity.type
_entity.pdbx_description
1 polymer ?
#
loop_
_entity_poly.entity_id
_entity_poly.type
_entity_poly.pdbx_seq_one_letter_code
_entity_poly.pdbx_strand_id
1 'polypeptide(L)' 'MISPFAAPSELKEFLPLMTKDEMEELLKTINDLLRIEQDGQKIMRLLDNRDILEEAIDNY' A
#
# COMPACT_ATOMS: atom_id res chain seq x y z
N MET A 1 -5.80 6.87 -8.80
CA MET A 1 -4.81 6.50 -7.77
C MET A 1 -5.56 5.95 -6.57
N ILE A 2 -5.26 4.72 -6.17
CA ILE A 2 -5.83 4.12 -4.96
C ILE A 2 -5.30 4.85 -3.72
N SER A 3 -6.12 4.97 -2.68
CA SER A 3 -5.70 5.59 -1.43
C SER A 3 -4.71 4.68 -0.67
N PRO A 4 -3.62 5.21 -0.09
CA PRO A 4 -2.76 4.45 0.83
C PRO A 4 -3.50 3.88 2.04
N PHE A 5 -4.64 4.50 2.40
CA PHE A 5 -5.50 4.09 3.51
C PHE A 5 -6.69 3.23 3.07
N ALA A 6 -6.72 2.80 1.80
CA ALA A 6 -7.73 1.87 1.29
C ALA A 6 -7.75 0.61 2.15
N ALA A 7 -8.91 -0.06 2.18
CA ALA A 7 -8.98 -1.34 2.85
C ALA A 7 -8.04 -2.34 2.15
N PRO A 8 -7.35 -3.23 2.88
CA PRO A 8 -6.48 -4.23 2.26
C PRO A 8 -7.19 -5.10 1.20
N SER A 9 -8.49 -5.34 1.36
CA SER A 9 -9.31 -6.02 0.36
C SER A 9 -9.46 -5.23 -0.94
N GLU A 10 -9.67 -3.91 -0.83
CA GLU A 10 -9.79 -3.01 -1.98
C GLU A 10 -8.47 -2.97 -2.74
N LEU A 11 -7.33 -2.82 -2.05
CA LEU A 11 -6.01 -2.86 -2.68
C LEU A 11 -5.79 -4.14 -3.50
N LYS A 12 -6.13 -5.31 -2.93
CA LYS A 12 -6.01 -6.59 -3.63
C LYS A 12 -6.86 -6.68 -4.91
N GLU A 13 -8.01 -6.03 -4.96
CA GLU A 13 -8.85 -5.97 -6.16
C GLU A 13 -8.21 -5.10 -7.26
N PHE A 14 -7.46 -4.06 -6.87
CA PHE A 14 -6.79 -3.16 -7.81
C PHE A 14 -5.40 -3.63 -8.25
N LEU A 15 -4.70 -4.45 -7.46
CA LEU A 15 -3.35 -4.96 -7.79
C LEU A 15 -3.20 -5.48 -9.23
N PRO A 16 -4.11 -6.31 -9.77
CA PRO A 16 -3.97 -6.84 -11.14
C PRO A 16 -4.07 -5.77 -12.24
N LEU A 17 -4.57 -4.58 -11.90
CA LEU A 17 -4.73 -3.45 -12.81
C LEU A 17 -3.58 -2.43 -12.67
N MET A 18 -2.72 -2.61 -11.67
CA MET A 18 -1.59 -1.73 -11.41
C MET A 18 -0.33 -2.23 -12.11
N THR A 19 0.43 -1.30 -12.66
CA THR A 19 1.80 -1.53 -13.12
C THR A 19 2.75 -1.62 -11.93
N LYS A 20 3.92 -2.22 -12.15
CA LYS A 20 4.99 -2.28 -11.14
C LYS A 20 5.38 -0.88 -10.62
N ASP A 21 5.54 0.08 -11.53
CA ASP A 21 5.90 1.45 -11.17
C ASP A 21 4.84 2.12 -10.27
N GLU A 22 3.54 1.88 -10.55
CA GLU A 22 2.44 2.39 -9.71
C GLU A 22 2.44 1.74 -8.32
N MET A 23 2.78 0.45 -8.22
CA MET A 23 2.90 -0.24 -6.93
C MET A 23 4.09 0.31 -6.13
N GLU A 24 5.23 0.56 -6.77
CA GLU A 24 6.42 1.14 -6.13
C GLU A 24 6.17 2.58 -5.66
N GLU A 25 5.46 3.40 -6.45
CA GLU A 25 5.09 4.76 -6.06
C GLU A 25 4.13 4.77 -4.84
N LEU A 26 3.15 3.86 -4.83
CA LEU A 26 2.24 3.70 -3.71
C LEU A 26 2.97 3.21 -2.45
N LEU A 27 3.87 2.24 -2.59
CA LEU A 27 4.70 1.72 -1.51
C LEU A 27 5.57 2.82 -0.89
N LYS A 28 6.18 3.67 -1.73
CA LYS A 28 6.93 4.84 -1.27
C LYS A 28 6.04 5.78 -0.46
N THR A 29 4.84 6.09 -0.96
CA THR A 29 3.87 6.94 -0.27
C THR A 29 3.49 6.37 1.10
N ILE A 30 3.25 5.06 1.19
CA ILE A 30 2.94 4.37 2.45
C ILE A 30 4.10 4.50 3.44
N ASN A 31 5.34 4.29 2.98
CA ASN A 31 6.53 4.40 3.82
C ASN A 31 6.76 5.82 4.35
N ASP A 32 6.45 6.85 3.56
CA ASP A 32 6.51 8.24 4.00
C ASP A 32 5.42 8.55 5.04
N LEU A 33 4.19 8.04 4.85
CA LEU A 33 3.09 8.22 5.79
C LEU A 33 3.34 7.52 7.13
N LEU A 34 3.92 6.31 7.13
CA LEU A 34 4.27 5.57 8.35
C LEU A 34 5.21 6.34 9.28
N ARG A 35 5.98 7.31 8.77
CA ARG A 35 6.90 8.14 9.58
C ARG A 35 6.20 9.26 10.33
N ILE A 36 5.03 9.70 9.86
CA ILE A 36 4.36 10.90 10.37
C ILE A 36 2.98 10.60 10.95
N GLU A 37 2.35 9.48 10.57
CA GLU A 37 1.03 9.09 11.05
C GLU A 37 1.07 8.70 12.54
N GLN A 38 0.06 9.14 13.28
CA GLN A 38 -0.05 8.92 14.73
C GLN A 38 -1.32 8.13 15.08
N ASP A 39 -2.27 8.03 14.15
CA ASP A 39 -3.46 7.22 14.31
C ASP A 39 -3.14 5.73 14.15
N GLY A 40 -3.27 4.98 15.24
CA GLY A 40 -2.95 3.54 15.26
C GLY A 40 -3.78 2.69 14.28
N GLN A 41 -5.04 3.06 14.00
CA GLN A 41 -5.84 2.34 13.01
C GLN A 41 -5.33 2.59 11.59
N LYS A 42 -4.92 3.83 11.30
CA LYS A 42 -4.32 4.15 10.00
C LYS A 42 -2.95 3.51 9.83
N ILE A 43 -2.11 3.51 10.87
CA ILE A 43 -0.81 2.82 10.85
C ILE A 43 -1.01 1.34 10.53
N MET A 44 -1.96 0.68 11.19
CA MET A 44 -2.21 -0.74 10.93
C MET A 44 -2.61 -1.00 9.47
N ARG A 45 -3.47 -0.15 8.89
CA ARG A 45 -3.82 -0.25 7.46
C ARG A 45 -2.63 -0.01 6.53
N LEU A 46 -1.79 0.98 6.86
CA LEU A 46 -0.59 1.28 6.08
C LEU A 46 0.39 0.11 6.11
N LEU A 47 0.58 -0.55 7.26
CA LEU A 47 1.41 -1.75 7.38
C LEU A 47 0.84 -2.92 6.57
N ASP A 48 -0.47 -3.20 6.69
CA ASP A 48 -1.11 -4.26 5.89
C ASP A 48 -0.94 -4.01 4.39
N ASN A 49 -1.15 -2.78 3.94
CA ASN A 49 -1.02 -2.40 2.53
C ASN A 49 0.45 -2.43 2.07
N ARG A 50 1.41 -2.10 2.94
CA ARG A 50 2.85 -2.22 2.65
C ARG A 50 3.21 -3.67 2.37
N ASP A 51 2.85 -4.57 3.27
CA ASP A 51 3.20 -5.99 3.18
C ASP A 51 2.58 -6.62 1.91
N ILE A 52 1.35 -6.23 1.55
CA ILE A 52 0.69 -6.64 0.30
C ILE A 52 1.44 -6.16 -0.94
N LEU A 53 1.89 -4.90 -0.96
CA LEU A 53 2.61 -4.34 -2.10
C LEU A 53 4.00 -4.95 -2.24
N GLU A 54 4.73 -5.14 -1.14
CA GLU A 54 6.03 -5.80 -1.14
C GLU A 54 5.91 -7.22 -1.73
N GLU A 55 4.93 -8.01 -1.29
CA GLU A 55 4.67 -9.34 -1.85
C GLU A 55 4.30 -9.28 -3.34
N ALA A 56 3.47 -8.32 -3.76
CA ALA A 56 3.07 -8.19 -5.16
C ALA A 56 4.24 -7.77 -6.07
N ILE A 57 5.09 -6.84 -5.62
CA ILE A 57 6.25 -6.35 -6.36
C ILE A 57 7.32 -7.44 -6.52
N ASP A 58 7.54 -8.25 -5.48
CA ASP A 58 8.50 -9.36 -5.50
C ASP A 58 8.09 -10.48 -6.47
N ASN A 59 6.78 -10.60 -6.75
CA ASN A 59 6.22 -11.64 -7.64
C ASN A 59 5.87 -11.14 -9.07
N TYR A 60 6.27 -9.91 -9.45
CA TYR A 60 5.96 -9.28 -10.74
C TYR A 60 7.09 -9.40 -11.77
#